data_AF-A0A7C2GYH6-F1
#
_entry.id   AF-A0A7C2GYH6-F1
#
_cell.length_a   1.000
_cell.length_b   1.000
_cell.length_c   1.000
_cell.angle_alpha   90.00
_cell.angle_beta   90.00
_cell.angle_gamma   90.00
#
_symmetry.space_group_name_H-M   'P 1'
#
loop_
_entity.id
_entity.type
_entity.pdbx_description
1 polymer ?
#
loop_
_entity_poly.entity_id
_entity_poly.type
_entity_poly.pdbx_seq_one_letter_code
_entity_poly.pdbx_strand_id
1 'polypeptide(L)'
;MNQMPVYLFTVRGQFAHWRKWFTTTSALTYSFPPRTAVIGIVGAILGVPREEVAERFRISDTRIAVCPLKRIEKDNFPQKWRFLDSDSKRPKRQVRIEIGNLELMTFPDPFQMQLEVIRRPYYRIIFWHRDEELMKTLRERLQQKRWVYPPYLGIMGFLADVEWEGEAIAEEMRVDRAEIASVLPLDEETARIVDLSEAEAFLREERVPNEVLPNRTFRHLYLAYVSRERKPLSVRFQTASLPIFRLRDESKVAFFENLKGISAI
;
A
#
# COMPACT_ATOMS: atom_id res chain seq x y z
N MET A 1 5.77 1.82 -25.83
CA MET A 1 4.81 0.72 -25.58
C MET A 1 3.61 1.34 -24.90
N ASN A 2 2.58 1.74 -25.65
CA ASN A 2 1.45 2.50 -25.09
C ASN A 2 0.38 1.62 -24.44
N GLN A 3 0.59 0.30 -24.40
CA GLN A 3 -0.35 -0.68 -23.85
C GLN A 3 0.44 -1.73 -23.06
N MET A 4 -0.07 -2.12 -21.90
CA MET A 4 0.47 -3.23 -21.11
C MET A 4 -0.67 -4.16 -20.64
N PRO A 5 -0.51 -5.49 -20.73
CA PRO A 5 -1.47 -6.41 -20.12
C PRO A 5 -1.38 -6.28 -18.60
N VAL A 6 -2.51 -6.27 -17.90
CA VAL A 6 -2.57 -6.16 -16.44
C VAL A 6 -3.53 -7.19 -15.88
N TYR A 7 -3.26 -7.63 -14.67
CA TYR A 7 -4.14 -8.50 -13.91
C TYR A 7 -4.94 -7.71 -12.89
N LEU A 8 -6.22 -8.09 -12.76
CA LEU A 8 -7.17 -7.50 -11.85
C LEU A 8 -7.59 -8.57 -10.87
N PHE A 9 -7.41 -8.26 -9.59
CA PHE A 9 -7.93 -9.07 -8.51
C PHE A 9 -8.33 -8.17 -7.35
N THR A 10 -9.32 -8.61 -6.58
CA THR A 10 -9.73 -7.90 -5.40
C THR A 10 -9.09 -8.47 -4.15
N VAL A 11 -8.94 -7.59 -3.16
CA VAL A 11 -8.44 -7.90 -1.83
C VAL A 11 -9.36 -7.24 -0.83
N ARG A 12 -9.98 -8.04 0.04
CA ARG A 12 -10.87 -7.56 1.11
C ARG A 12 -10.59 -8.24 2.44
N GLY A 13 -11.11 -7.67 3.51
CA GLY A 13 -11.03 -8.26 4.84
C GLY A 13 -11.93 -7.52 5.82
N GLN A 14 -11.93 -7.96 7.08
CA GLN A 14 -12.70 -7.28 8.12
C GLN A 14 -12.00 -6.01 8.59
N PHE A 15 -10.67 -6.07 8.73
CA PHE A 15 -9.81 -4.95 9.13
C PHE A 15 -8.51 -4.94 8.32
N ALA A 16 -7.88 -3.78 8.20
CA ALA A 16 -6.50 -3.65 7.69
C ALA A 16 -5.70 -2.69 8.58
N HIS A 17 -4.39 -2.92 8.65
CA HIS A 17 -3.47 -1.99 9.29
C HIS A 17 -2.19 -1.83 8.46
N TRP A 18 -2.11 -0.72 7.73
CA TRP A 18 -0.96 -0.32 6.93
C TRP A 18 -0.08 0.62 7.74
N ARG A 19 0.78 0.06 8.59
CA ARG A 19 1.57 0.84 9.56
C ARG A 19 2.28 2.05 8.95
N LYS A 20 2.11 3.23 9.55
CA LYS A 20 2.88 4.44 9.20
C LYS A 20 4.35 4.31 9.63
N TRP A 21 5.29 4.75 8.80
CA TRP A 21 6.73 4.53 9.03
C TRP A 21 7.27 5.26 10.28
N PHE A 22 6.70 6.41 10.62
CA PHE A 22 7.21 7.30 11.67
C PHE A 22 6.65 7.00 13.07
N THR A 23 5.82 5.97 13.21
CA THR A 23 5.16 5.71 14.49
C THR A 23 5.96 4.74 15.35
N THR A 24 6.40 5.23 16.51
CA THR A 24 7.12 4.45 17.53
C THR A 24 6.16 3.84 18.55
N THR A 25 5.27 4.67 19.12
CA THR A 25 4.36 4.30 20.23
C THR A 25 2.88 4.33 19.84
N SER A 26 2.48 5.04 18.79
CA SER A 26 1.11 4.97 18.26
C SER A 26 1.05 3.92 17.14
N ALA A 27 -0.04 3.19 16.99
CA ALA A 27 -0.20 2.26 15.88
C ALA A 27 -1.15 2.87 14.83
N LEU A 28 -0.67 3.88 14.11
CA LEU A 28 -1.42 4.55 13.04
C LEU A 28 -1.32 3.78 11.71
N THR A 29 -2.37 3.88 10.89
CA THR A 29 -2.46 3.24 9.58
C THR A 29 -2.57 4.27 8.45
N TYR A 30 -1.96 3.98 7.30
CA TYR A 30 -2.32 4.62 6.04
C TYR A 30 -3.76 4.26 5.66
N SER A 31 -4.35 5.06 4.77
CA SER A 31 -5.74 4.92 4.30
C SER A 31 -5.95 3.84 3.22
N PHE A 32 -4.88 3.31 2.66
CA PHE A 32 -4.89 2.29 1.59
C PHE A 32 -3.57 1.50 1.66
N PRO A 33 -3.50 0.28 1.08
CA PRO A 33 -2.25 -0.47 1.05
C PRO A 33 -1.19 0.27 0.23
N PRO A 34 -0.04 0.62 0.83
CA PRO A 34 1.11 1.10 0.08
C PRO A 34 1.60 0.05 -0.93
N ARG A 35 2.37 0.46 -1.94
CA ARG A 35 2.98 -0.45 -2.91
C ARG A 35 3.72 -1.61 -2.22
N THR A 36 4.46 -1.30 -1.14
CA THR A 36 5.20 -2.30 -0.35
C THR A 36 4.30 -3.35 0.31
N ALA A 37 3.06 -2.99 0.67
CA ALA A 37 2.08 -3.94 1.19
C ALA A 37 1.51 -4.83 0.08
N VAL A 38 1.24 -4.25 -1.09
CA VAL A 38 0.73 -5.01 -2.25
C VAL A 38 1.75 -6.04 -2.73
N ILE A 39 3.03 -5.69 -2.87
CA ILE A 39 4.09 -6.67 -3.21
C ILE A 39 4.25 -7.74 -2.12
N GLY A 40 3.97 -7.41 -0.86
CA GLY A 40 3.96 -8.37 0.24
C GLY A 40 2.82 -9.39 0.10
N ILE A 41 1.62 -8.93 -0.27
CA ILE A 41 0.47 -9.80 -0.54
C ILE A 41 0.76 -10.71 -1.74
N VAL A 42 1.26 -10.15 -2.85
CA VAL A 42 1.62 -10.92 -4.05
C VAL A 42 2.78 -11.89 -3.77
N GLY A 43 3.78 -11.46 -3.01
CA GLY A 43 4.89 -12.30 -2.55
C GLY A 43 4.41 -13.46 -1.69
N ALA A 44 3.45 -13.24 -0.79
CA ALA A 44 2.85 -14.31 0.02
C ALA A 44 2.09 -15.33 -0.84
N ILE A 45 1.34 -14.87 -1.84
CA ILE A 45 0.64 -15.74 -2.80
C ILE A 45 1.64 -16.63 -3.54
N LEU A 46 2.73 -16.04 -4.04
CA LEU A 46 3.76 -16.71 -4.83
C LEU A 46 4.77 -17.53 -4.00
N GLY A 47 4.88 -17.26 -2.70
CA GLY A 47 5.86 -17.89 -1.83
C GLY A 47 7.25 -17.25 -1.86
N VAL A 48 7.34 -15.97 -2.25
CA VAL A 48 8.60 -15.23 -2.29
C VAL A 48 9.13 -15.03 -0.86
N PRO A 49 10.35 -15.51 -0.54
CA PRO A 49 10.98 -15.26 0.75
C PRO A 49 11.12 -13.78 1.04
N ARG A 50 11.03 -13.40 2.32
CA ARG A 50 10.99 -12.00 2.75
C ARG A 50 12.21 -11.20 2.27
N GLU A 51 13.37 -11.85 2.26
CA GLU A 51 14.67 -11.30 1.88
C GLU A 51 14.73 -10.97 0.38
N GLU A 52 13.98 -11.71 -0.43
CA GLU A 52 13.98 -11.60 -1.90
C GLU A 52 12.91 -10.64 -2.43
N VAL A 53 11.90 -10.26 -1.63
CA VAL A 53 10.78 -9.39 -2.05
C VAL A 53 11.27 -8.09 -2.70
N ALA A 54 12.31 -7.46 -2.14
CA ALA A 54 12.85 -6.19 -2.65
C ALA A 54 13.47 -6.32 -4.04
N GLU A 55 14.17 -7.42 -4.28
CA GLU A 55 14.79 -7.71 -5.57
C GLU A 55 13.77 -8.22 -6.59
N ARG A 56 12.81 -9.05 -6.14
CA ARG A 56 11.81 -9.65 -7.01
C ARG A 56 10.80 -8.64 -7.54
N PHE A 57 10.45 -7.60 -6.76
CA PHE A 57 9.43 -6.61 -7.13
C PHE A 57 9.99 -5.18 -7.17
N ARG A 58 11.08 -4.98 -7.92
CA ARG A 58 11.67 -3.65 -8.17
C ARG A 58 10.68 -2.71 -8.85
N ILE A 59 10.85 -1.41 -8.63
CA ILE A 59 9.99 -0.38 -9.23
C ILE A 59 10.08 -0.37 -10.76
N SER A 60 11.24 -0.75 -11.31
CA SER A 60 11.47 -0.86 -12.75
C SER A 60 10.63 -1.95 -13.40
N ASP A 61 10.40 -3.06 -12.70
CA ASP A 61 9.89 -4.31 -13.26
C ASP A 61 8.45 -4.60 -12.85
N THR A 62 7.88 -3.81 -11.93
CA THR A 62 6.51 -3.98 -11.43
C THR A 62 5.70 -2.71 -11.64
N ARG A 63 4.40 -2.86 -11.94
CA ARG A 63 3.42 -1.77 -11.94
C ARG A 63 2.23 -2.14 -11.06
N ILE A 64 1.90 -1.26 -10.12
CA ILE A 64 0.79 -1.47 -9.17
C ILE A 64 -0.12 -0.25 -9.13
N ALA A 65 -1.43 -0.48 -9.24
CA ALA A 65 -2.44 0.51 -8.90
C ALA A 65 -3.44 -0.10 -7.90
N VAL A 66 -3.96 0.75 -7.00
CA VAL A 66 -4.88 0.36 -5.94
C VAL A 66 -6.14 1.20 -6.08
N CYS A 67 -7.29 0.56 -6.31
CA CYS A 67 -8.58 1.23 -6.43
C CYS A 67 -9.49 0.82 -5.26
N PRO A 68 -9.85 1.75 -4.35
CA PRO A 68 -10.86 1.44 -3.34
C PRO A 68 -12.21 1.12 -3.98
N LEU A 69 -12.78 -0.02 -3.61
CA LEU A 69 -14.13 -0.44 -4.03
C LEU A 69 -15.20 -0.15 -2.97
N LYS A 70 -14.79 0.38 -1.82
CA LYS A 70 -15.65 0.80 -0.72
C LYS A 70 -15.12 2.08 -0.09
N ARG A 71 -16.01 2.81 0.57
CA ARG A 71 -15.66 3.94 1.43
C ARG A 71 -14.56 3.57 2.42
N ILE A 72 -13.55 4.43 2.54
CA ILE A 72 -12.44 4.25 3.48
C ILE A 72 -12.85 4.79 4.85
N GLU A 73 -12.95 3.89 5.83
CA GLU A 73 -13.34 4.19 7.21
C GLU A 73 -12.22 3.76 8.15
N LYS A 74 -11.66 4.71 8.90
CA LYS A 74 -10.70 4.41 9.98
C LYS A 74 -11.43 4.28 11.32
N ASP A 75 -10.94 3.38 12.16
CA ASP A 75 -11.45 3.13 13.51
C ASP A 75 -10.28 2.76 14.44
N ASN A 76 -10.49 2.76 15.75
CA ASN A 76 -9.47 2.44 16.73
C ASN A 76 -9.89 1.27 17.62
N PHE A 77 -9.00 0.30 17.79
CA PHE A 77 -9.18 -0.78 18.75
C PHE A 77 -8.27 -0.62 19.96
N PRO A 78 -8.83 -0.64 21.18
CA PRO A 78 -8.02 -0.78 22.37
C PRO A 78 -7.41 -2.18 22.38
N GLN A 79 -6.10 -2.27 22.22
CA GLN A 79 -5.35 -3.52 22.32
C GLN A 79 -4.42 -3.48 23.52
N LYS A 80 -4.36 -4.60 24.25
CA LYS A 80 -3.41 -4.79 25.34
C LYS A 80 -2.14 -5.40 24.77
N TRP A 81 -1.07 -4.60 24.73
CA TRP A 81 0.23 -4.99 24.18
C TRP A 81 1.19 -5.41 25.28
N ARG A 82 2.04 -6.40 24.98
CA ARG A 82 3.11 -6.85 25.88
C ARG A 82 4.44 -6.80 25.16
N PHE A 83 5.43 -6.13 25.76
CA PHE A 83 6.78 -6.14 25.23
C PHE A 83 7.44 -7.48 25.53
N LEU A 84 7.71 -8.25 24.48
CA LEU A 84 8.55 -9.44 24.56
C LEU A 84 9.93 -9.13 23.98
N ASP A 85 10.94 -9.68 24.61
CA ASP A 85 12.30 -9.76 24.13
C ASP A 85 12.34 -10.64 22.87
N SER A 86 12.95 -10.15 21.80
CA SER A 86 12.88 -10.81 20.48
C SER A 86 13.59 -12.16 20.46
N ASP A 87 14.62 -12.35 21.28
CA ASP A 87 15.47 -13.55 21.26
C ASP A 87 14.96 -14.58 22.26
N SER A 88 14.55 -14.12 23.46
CA SER A 88 14.10 -15.02 24.53
C SER A 88 12.59 -15.22 24.62
N LYS A 89 11.79 -14.39 23.90
CA LYS A 89 10.32 -14.29 24.04
C LYS A 89 9.85 -14.06 25.49
N ARG A 90 10.74 -13.61 26.37
CA ARG A 90 10.42 -13.23 27.76
C ARG A 90 10.09 -11.74 27.83
N PRO A 91 9.39 -11.24 28.86
CA PRO A 91 9.14 -9.80 29.00
C PRO A 91 10.45 -9.01 29.00
N LYS A 92 10.55 -7.93 28.20
CA LYS A 92 11.75 -7.06 28.22
C LYS A 92 11.90 -6.42 29.60
N ARG A 93 13.06 -6.60 30.23
CA ARG A 93 13.46 -5.85 31.43
C ARG A 93 14.11 -4.54 30.98
N GLN A 94 13.48 -3.40 31.26
CA GLN A 94 14.09 -2.08 31.06
C GLN A 94 14.36 -1.45 32.43
N VAL A 95 15.61 -1.05 32.68
CA VAL A 95 15.99 -0.37 33.92
C VAL A 95 15.64 1.11 33.80
N ARG A 96 14.85 1.64 34.74
CA ARG A 96 14.62 3.08 34.89
C ARG A 96 15.40 3.55 36.10
N ILE A 97 16.27 4.55 35.92
CA ILE A 97 16.99 5.19 37.01
C ILE A 97 16.13 6.36 37.47
N GLU A 98 15.49 6.22 38.63
CA GLU A 98 14.99 7.39 39.37
C GLU A 98 16.09 7.87 40.32
N ILE A 99 16.18 9.20 40.48
CA ILE A 99 17.28 9.88 41.16
C ILE A 99 17.57 9.21 42.52
N GLY A 100 18.77 8.62 42.64
CA GLY A 100 19.31 8.10 43.90
C GLY A 100 19.05 6.62 44.20
N ASN A 101 18.08 5.96 43.57
CA ASN A 101 17.79 4.55 43.81
C ASN A 101 17.78 3.76 42.49
N LEU A 102 18.73 2.82 42.35
CA LEU A 102 18.74 1.88 41.24
C LEU A 102 17.70 0.78 41.50
N GLU A 103 16.44 1.04 41.16
CA GLU A 103 15.43 -0.01 41.12
C GLU A 103 15.46 -0.72 39.75
N LEU A 104 15.81 -2.00 39.76
CA LEU A 104 15.59 -2.92 38.65
C LEU A 104 14.09 -3.21 38.51
N MET A 105 13.29 -2.21 38.11
CA MET A 105 11.92 -2.46 37.69
C MET A 105 11.97 -3.28 36.40
N THR A 106 11.41 -4.48 36.41
CA THR A 106 11.00 -5.11 35.16
C THR A 106 9.80 -4.29 34.70
N PHE A 107 9.73 -3.84 33.44
CA PHE A 107 8.46 -3.37 32.86
C PHE A 107 7.77 -4.56 32.18
N PRO A 108 7.03 -5.44 32.88
CA PRO A 108 6.22 -6.46 32.24
C PRO A 108 4.78 -5.99 31.98
N ASP A 109 4.41 -4.79 32.43
CA ASP A 109 3.01 -4.37 32.49
C ASP A 109 2.47 -4.18 31.07
N PRO A 110 1.45 -4.97 30.70
CA PRO A 110 0.85 -4.80 29.40
C PRO A 110 0.21 -3.41 29.34
N PHE A 111 0.59 -2.63 28.35
CA PHE A 111 0.02 -1.30 28.15
C PHE A 111 -1.12 -1.39 27.14
N GLN A 112 -2.11 -0.52 27.30
CA GLN A 112 -3.18 -0.40 26.32
C GLN A 112 -2.78 0.62 25.27
N MET A 113 -2.82 0.23 24.00
CA MET A 113 -2.57 1.10 22.87
C MET A 113 -3.76 1.03 21.92
N GLN A 114 -4.13 2.17 21.36
CA GLN A 114 -5.10 2.23 20.28
C GLN A 114 -4.43 1.79 18.98
N LEU A 115 -4.90 0.68 18.42
CA LEU A 115 -4.56 0.25 17.07
C LEU A 115 -5.53 0.89 16.09
N GLU A 116 -5.05 1.84 15.29
CA GLU A 116 -5.84 2.40 14.20
C GLU A 116 -5.94 1.38 13.08
N VAL A 117 -7.14 1.14 12.58
CA VAL A 117 -7.44 0.18 11.52
C VAL A 117 -8.32 0.81 10.44
N ILE A 118 -8.33 0.20 9.27
CA ILE A 118 -9.37 0.43 8.26
C ILE A 118 -10.45 -0.62 8.45
N ARG A 119 -11.73 -0.22 8.52
CA ARG A 119 -12.88 -1.13 8.61
C ARG A 119 -13.33 -1.62 7.25
N ARG A 120 -13.58 -2.92 7.15
CA ARG A 120 -14.09 -3.60 5.94
C ARG A 120 -13.40 -3.13 4.66
N PRO A 121 -12.04 -3.10 4.64
CA PRO A 121 -11.29 -2.69 3.46
C PRO A 121 -11.70 -3.54 2.25
N TYR A 122 -11.84 -2.90 1.10
CA TYR A 122 -12.07 -3.57 -0.17
C TYR A 122 -11.37 -2.81 -1.29
N TYR A 123 -10.38 -3.44 -1.90
CA TYR A 123 -9.57 -2.85 -2.95
C TYR A 123 -9.55 -3.74 -4.18
N ARG A 124 -9.57 -3.14 -5.35
CA ARG A 124 -9.12 -3.76 -6.59
C ARG A 124 -7.64 -3.43 -6.77
N ILE A 125 -6.84 -4.46 -6.97
CA ILE A 125 -5.43 -4.36 -7.28
C ILE A 125 -5.27 -4.59 -8.78
N ILE A 126 -4.56 -3.66 -9.42
CA ILE A 126 -4.12 -3.80 -10.81
C ILE A 126 -2.63 -4.04 -10.75
N PHE A 127 -2.21 -5.18 -11.27
CA PHE A 127 -0.85 -5.66 -11.15
C PHE A 127 -0.29 -6.04 -12.51
N TRP A 128 0.94 -5.60 -12.77
CA TRP A 128 1.76 -6.10 -13.87
C TRP A 128 3.20 -6.28 -13.40
N HIS A 129 3.85 -7.26 -13.99
CA HIS A 129 5.26 -7.54 -13.78
C HIS A 129 5.92 -7.93 -15.10
N ARG A 130 7.20 -7.57 -15.27
CA ARG A 130 7.99 -7.84 -16.48
C ARG A 130 8.26 -9.33 -16.71
N ASP A 131 8.45 -10.08 -15.63
CA ASP A 131 8.61 -11.55 -15.66
C ASP A 131 7.27 -12.23 -15.97
N GLU A 132 7.16 -12.79 -17.19
CA GLU A 132 5.95 -13.46 -17.68
C GLU A 132 5.62 -14.76 -16.93
N GLU A 133 6.62 -15.51 -16.46
CA GLU A 133 6.40 -16.74 -15.69
C GLU A 133 5.88 -16.42 -14.29
N LEU A 134 6.36 -15.30 -13.70
CA LEU A 134 5.78 -14.78 -12.46
C LEU A 134 4.31 -14.45 -12.65
N MET A 135 3.97 -13.71 -13.72
CA MET A 135 2.60 -13.37 -14.05
C MET A 135 1.76 -14.64 -14.21
N LYS A 136 2.17 -15.57 -15.06
CA LYS A 136 1.47 -16.85 -15.27
C LYS A 136 1.20 -17.60 -13.95
N THR A 137 2.23 -17.73 -13.11
CA THR A 137 2.12 -18.39 -11.80
C THR A 137 1.15 -17.66 -10.87
N LEU A 138 1.19 -16.32 -10.85
CA LEU A 138 0.29 -15.48 -10.06
C LEU A 138 -1.17 -15.71 -10.49
N ARG A 139 -1.44 -15.71 -11.79
CA ARG A 139 -2.78 -15.95 -12.35
C ARG A 139 -3.32 -17.32 -11.93
N GLU A 140 -2.54 -18.38 -12.11
CA GLU A 140 -2.94 -19.74 -11.76
C GLU A 140 -3.32 -19.85 -10.27
N ARG A 141 -2.49 -19.27 -9.39
CA ARG A 141 -2.74 -19.27 -7.95
C ARG A 141 -3.97 -18.46 -7.55
N LEU A 142 -4.18 -17.29 -8.16
CA LEU A 142 -5.36 -16.45 -7.95
C LEU A 142 -6.64 -17.17 -8.37
N GLN A 143 -6.65 -17.82 -9.53
CA GLN A 143 -7.81 -18.57 -10.05
C GLN A 143 -8.13 -19.79 -9.19
N GLN A 144 -7.11 -20.52 -8.75
CA GLN A 144 -7.27 -21.71 -7.92
C GLN A 144 -7.49 -21.40 -6.43
N LYS A 145 -7.37 -20.13 -6.03
CA LYS A 145 -7.35 -19.68 -4.63
C LYS A 145 -6.31 -20.44 -3.78
N ARG A 146 -5.11 -20.66 -4.34
CA ARG A 146 -4.00 -21.41 -3.69
C ARG A 146 -2.80 -20.52 -3.38
N TRP A 147 -2.64 -20.21 -2.10
CA TRP A 147 -1.57 -19.36 -1.58
C TRP A 147 -0.44 -20.21 -1.00
N VAL A 148 0.84 -19.83 -1.19
CA VAL A 148 1.94 -20.45 -0.43
C VAL A 148 1.87 -20.03 1.03
N TYR A 149 1.71 -18.72 1.26
CA TYR A 149 1.46 -18.15 2.57
C TYR A 149 0.10 -17.46 2.59
N PRO A 150 -0.68 -17.58 3.68
CA PRO A 150 -1.96 -16.90 3.79
C PRO A 150 -1.78 -15.38 3.68
N PRO A 151 -2.40 -14.71 2.68
CA PRO A 151 -2.30 -13.26 2.55
C PRO A 151 -3.05 -12.58 3.70
N TYR A 152 -2.52 -11.43 4.16
CA TYR A 152 -3.12 -10.63 5.22
C TYR A 152 -2.96 -9.14 4.95
N LEU A 153 -3.81 -8.34 5.58
CA LEU A 153 -3.92 -6.90 5.40
C LEU A 153 -3.08 -6.15 6.43
N GLY A 154 -1.77 -6.29 6.29
CA GLY A 154 -0.75 -5.50 6.97
C GLY A 154 -0.21 -6.09 8.27
N ILE A 155 -1.07 -6.54 9.20
CA ILE A 155 -0.65 -7.29 10.41
C ILE A 155 -1.17 -8.73 10.33
N MET A 156 -0.36 -9.68 10.82
CA MET A 156 -0.76 -11.08 10.99
C MET A 156 -2.04 -11.17 11.84
N GLY A 157 -3.07 -11.83 11.31
CA GLY A 157 -4.40 -11.95 11.93
C GLY A 157 -5.49 -11.17 11.19
N PHE A 158 -5.14 -10.16 10.39
CA PHE A 158 -6.09 -9.51 9.49
C PHE A 158 -6.09 -10.22 8.14
N LEU A 159 -6.66 -11.42 8.08
CA LEU A 159 -6.65 -12.25 6.87
C LEU A 159 -7.27 -11.52 5.67
N ALA A 160 -6.66 -11.74 4.51
CA ALA A 160 -7.13 -11.21 3.24
C ALA A 160 -7.92 -12.28 2.48
N ASP A 161 -9.14 -11.94 2.08
CA ASP A 161 -9.87 -12.66 1.05
C ASP A 161 -9.50 -12.06 -0.31
N VAL A 162 -9.01 -12.92 -1.22
CA VAL A 162 -8.45 -12.52 -2.51
C VAL A 162 -9.23 -13.21 -3.63
N GLU A 163 -9.73 -12.43 -4.58
CA GLU A 163 -10.55 -12.93 -5.69
C GLU A 163 -10.03 -12.45 -7.04
N TRP A 164 -9.76 -13.39 -7.95
CA TRP A 164 -9.44 -13.09 -9.35
C TRP A 164 -10.63 -12.43 -10.05
N GLU A 165 -10.39 -11.30 -10.74
CA GLU A 165 -11.42 -10.63 -11.56
C GLU A 165 -11.18 -10.83 -13.06
N GLY A 166 -9.92 -10.79 -13.51
CA GLY A 166 -9.61 -10.97 -14.92
C GLY A 166 -8.31 -10.32 -15.38
N GLU A 167 -8.17 -10.24 -16.70
CA GLU A 167 -7.07 -9.59 -17.40
C GLU A 167 -7.61 -8.36 -18.14
N ALA A 168 -6.85 -7.27 -18.19
CA ALA A 168 -7.15 -6.12 -19.02
C ALA A 168 -5.90 -5.60 -19.72
N ILE A 169 -6.08 -4.57 -20.55
CA ILE A 169 -5.00 -3.79 -21.13
C ILE A 169 -5.06 -2.40 -20.51
N ALA A 170 -3.95 -1.94 -19.97
CA ALA A 170 -3.77 -0.57 -19.51
C ALA A 170 -3.06 0.24 -20.60
N GLU A 171 -3.74 1.26 -21.11
CA GLU A 171 -3.22 2.15 -22.16
C GLU A 171 -2.73 3.45 -21.55
N GLU A 172 -1.49 3.83 -21.81
CA GLU A 172 -0.97 5.12 -21.37
C GLU A 172 -1.61 6.26 -22.17
N MET A 173 -2.12 7.25 -21.46
CA MET A 173 -2.63 8.49 -22.00
C MET A 173 -2.09 9.67 -21.21
N ARG A 174 -1.91 10.77 -21.94
CA ARG A 174 -1.50 12.06 -21.38
C ARG A 174 -2.70 12.98 -21.37
N VAL A 175 -3.10 13.38 -20.18
CA VAL A 175 -4.31 14.16 -19.95
C VAL A 175 -4.01 15.33 -19.02
N ASP A 176 -4.68 16.45 -19.27
CA ASP A 176 -4.72 17.64 -18.41
C ASP A 176 -5.80 17.52 -17.34
N ARG A 177 -6.87 16.74 -17.60
CA ARG A 177 -7.93 16.42 -16.64
C ARG A 177 -8.29 14.94 -16.65
N ALA A 178 -8.47 14.37 -15.46
CA ALA A 178 -8.84 12.96 -15.30
C ALA A 178 -9.74 12.73 -14.07
N GLU A 179 -10.57 11.70 -14.19
CA GLU A 179 -11.33 11.10 -13.08
C GLU A 179 -10.60 9.82 -12.66
N ILE A 180 -9.78 9.88 -11.61
CA ILE A 180 -8.85 8.81 -11.25
C ILE A 180 -9.48 7.88 -10.21
N ALA A 181 -9.71 6.62 -10.57
CA ALA A 181 -10.33 5.63 -9.69
C ALA A 181 -9.35 5.00 -8.67
N SER A 182 -8.05 5.10 -8.93
CA SER A 182 -7.01 4.57 -8.05
C SER A 182 -6.46 5.61 -7.08
N VAL A 183 -5.61 5.18 -6.17
CA VAL A 183 -4.66 6.06 -5.48
C VAL A 183 -3.89 6.85 -6.54
N LEU A 184 -3.77 8.16 -6.31
CA LEU A 184 -2.93 9.10 -7.06
C LEU A 184 -1.62 9.32 -6.28
N PRO A 185 -0.52 8.66 -6.67
CA PRO A 185 0.78 8.83 -6.05
C PRO A 185 1.50 10.06 -6.62
N LEU A 186 2.13 10.88 -5.81
CA LEU A 186 2.81 12.10 -6.27
C LEU A 186 4.22 12.20 -5.69
N ASP A 187 5.14 12.62 -6.55
CA ASP A 187 6.43 13.15 -6.15
C ASP A 187 6.34 14.66 -5.87
N GLU A 188 7.46 15.27 -5.56
CA GLU A 188 7.50 16.70 -5.19
C GLU A 188 7.12 17.62 -6.37
N GLU A 189 7.50 17.27 -7.59
CA GLU A 189 7.22 18.06 -8.79
C GLU A 189 5.75 17.96 -9.18
N THR A 190 5.23 16.74 -9.25
CA THR A 190 3.83 16.48 -9.60
C THR A 190 2.85 17.01 -8.56
N ALA A 191 3.24 17.02 -7.29
CA ALA A 191 2.45 17.64 -6.22
C ALA A 191 2.27 19.15 -6.37
N ARG A 192 3.21 19.87 -7.01
CA ARG A 192 3.12 21.33 -7.21
C ARG A 192 2.17 21.72 -8.33
N ILE A 193 1.92 20.81 -9.28
CA ILE A 193 1.11 21.08 -10.47
C ILE A 193 -0.27 20.43 -10.45
N VAL A 194 -0.55 19.61 -9.44
CA VAL A 194 -1.85 18.96 -9.28
C VAL A 194 -2.86 19.91 -8.65
N ASP A 195 -4.05 19.98 -9.23
CA ASP A 195 -5.19 20.73 -8.73
C ASP A 195 -6.34 19.75 -8.43
N LEU A 196 -6.75 19.72 -7.16
CA LEU A 196 -7.81 18.88 -6.60
C LEU A 196 -8.98 19.74 -6.08
N SER A 197 -9.09 21.00 -6.50
CA SER A 197 -10.18 21.90 -6.07
C SER A 197 -11.57 21.39 -6.44
N GLU A 198 -11.67 20.57 -7.49
CA GLU A 198 -12.91 19.92 -7.93
C GLU A 198 -13.19 18.59 -7.21
N ALA A 199 -12.28 18.09 -6.37
CA ALA A 199 -12.46 16.83 -5.68
C ALA A 199 -13.29 16.99 -4.40
N GLU A 200 -14.42 16.27 -4.31
CA GLU A 200 -15.35 16.40 -3.17
C GLU A 200 -14.77 15.88 -1.84
N ALA A 201 -14.28 14.64 -1.82
CA ALA A 201 -13.93 13.93 -0.59
C ALA A 201 -12.74 13.00 -0.80
N PHE A 202 -11.55 13.48 -0.45
CA PHE A 202 -10.30 12.73 -0.57
C PHE A 202 -9.56 12.61 0.76
N LEU A 203 -8.69 11.61 0.82
CA LEU A 203 -7.72 11.41 1.89
C LEU A 203 -6.33 11.72 1.33
N ARG A 204 -5.55 12.46 2.11
CA ARG A 204 -4.14 12.76 1.83
C ARG A 204 -3.27 11.95 2.77
N GLU A 205 -2.31 11.22 2.22
CA GLU A 205 -1.27 10.53 2.98
C GLU A 205 0.11 11.02 2.52
N GLU A 206 1.03 11.16 3.46
CA GLU A 206 2.36 11.72 3.21
C GLU A 206 3.41 10.65 3.46
N ARG A 207 4.53 10.75 2.72
CA ARG A 207 5.68 9.84 2.89
C ARG A 207 5.25 8.37 2.90
N VAL A 208 4.44 7.97 1.92
CA VAL A 208 3.94 6.59 1.79
C VAL A 208 5.05 5.69 1.24
N PRO A 209 5.36 4.53 1.86
CA PRO A 209 6.39 3.63 1.36
C PRO A 209 6.08 3.15 -0.07
N ASN A 210 7.00 3.37 -0.99
CA ASN A 210 6.84 3.02 -2.40
C ASN A 210 7.76 1.86 -2.81
N GLU A 211 9.06 2.04 -2.62
CA GLU A 211 10.07 1.04 -2.99
C GLU A 211 10.83 0.58 -1.74
N VAL A 212 11.04 -0.73 -1.63
CA VAL A 212 11.90 -1.34 -0.60
C VAL A 212 13.22 -1.75 -1.25
N LEU A 213 14.34 -1.41 -0.62
CA LEU A 213 15.69 -1.69 -1.09
C LEU A 213 16.31 -2.86 -0.30
N PRO A 214 17.39 -3.52 -0.80
CA PRO A 214 17.94 -4.75 -0.21
C PRO A 214 18.29 -4.67 1.30
N ASN A 215 18.73 -3.51 1.79
CA ASN A 215 19.00 -3.26 3.21
C ASN A 215 17.75 -2.88 4.03
N ARG A 216 16.56 -3.15 3.51
CA ARG A 216 15.25 -2.77 4.09
C ARG A 216 15.11 -1.27 4.37
N THR A 217 15.79 -0.45 3.56
CA THR A 217 15.48 0.97 3.48
C THR A 217 14.35 1.20 2.48
N PHE A 218 13.63 2.31 2.64
CA PHE A 218 12.44 2.59 1.86
C PHE A 218 12.55 3.93 1.16
N ARG A 219 12.22 3.96 -0.13
CA ARG A 219 11.87 5.21 -0.82
C ARG A 219 10.38 5.46 -0.64
N HIS A 220 10.05 6.71 -0.38
CA HIS A 220 8.68 7.11 -0.09
C HIS A 220 8.18 8.02 -1.21
N LEU A 221 6.87 7.96 -1.48
CA LEU A 221 6.18 9.02 -2.22
C LEU A 221 6.25 10.32 -1.42
N TYR A 222 6.13 11.46 -2.10
CA TYR A 222 5.97 12.74 -1.40
C TYR A 222 4.56 12.82 -0.82
N LEU A 223 3.55 12.73 -1.69
CA LEU A 223 2.14 12.72 -1.35
C LEU A 223 1.41 11.57 -2.04
N ALA A 224 0.28 11.17 -1.50
CA ALA A 224 -0.65 10.30 -2.18
C ALA A 224 -2.08 10.68 -1.82
N TYR A 225 -2.92 10.78 -2.84
CA TYR A 225 -4.32 11.12 -2.70
C TYR A 225 -5.18 9.93 -3.09
N VAL A 226 -6.32 9.79 -2.42
CA VAL A 226 -7.32 8.80 -2.80
C VAL A 226 -8.71 9.30 -2.43
N SER A 227 -9.72 8.94 -3.20
CA SER A 227 -11.11 9.22 -2.83
C SER A 227 -11.49 8.47 -1.56
N ARG A 228 -12.13 9.18 -0.62
CA ARG A 228 -12.69 8.58 0.59
C ARG A 228 -13.95 7.77 0.28
N GLU A 229 -14.75 8.23 -0.68
CA GLU A 229 -16.13 7.79 -0.93
C GLU A 229 -16.25 6.85 -2.14
N ARG A 230 -15.14 6.24 -2.62
CA ARG A 230 -15.07 5.34 -3.80
C ARG A 230 -15.42 6.01 -5.14
N LYS A 231 -15.79 7.28 -5.16
CA LYS A 231 -15.95 8.04 -6.41
C LYS A 231 -14.57 8.28 -7.03
N PRO A 232 -14.42 8.28 -8.36
CA PRO A 232 -13.19 8.76 -8.98
C PRO A 232 -12.79 10.14 -8.46
N LEU A 233 -11.49 10.36 -8.33
CA LEU A 233 -10.92 11.63 -7.90
C LEU A 233 -10.81 12.54 -9.14
N SER A 234 -11.53 13.65 -9.15
CA SER A 234 -11.39 14.68 -10.18
C SER A 234 -10.06 15.41 -10.00
N VAL A 235 -9.20 15.34 -11.02
CA VAL A 235 -7.85 15.89 -10.98
C VAL A 235 -7.59 16.72 -12.23
N ARG A 236 -7.03 17.91 -12.04
CA ARG A 236 -6.51 18.75 -13.12
C ARG A 236 -4.99 18.94 -12.94
N PHE A 237 -4.25 19.00 -14.04
CA PHE A 237 -2.82 19.24 -14.07
C PHE A 237 -2.55 20.58 -14.76
N GLN A 238 -1.93 21.52 -14.04
CA GLN A 238 -1.88 22.94 -14.46
C GLN A 238 -0.95 23.21 -15.64
N THR A 239 0.18 22.48 -15.73
CA THR A 239 1.27 22.85 -16.67
C THR A 239 1.86 21.65 -17.41
N ALA A 240 1.36 20.43 -17.16
CA ALA A 240 1.86 19.22 -17.82
C ALA A 240 0.77 18.16 -17.92
N SER A 241 0.83 17.35 -18.96
CA SER A 241 0.03 16.13 -19.04
C SER A 241 0.77 15.00 -18.32
N LEU A 242 0.15 14.46 -17.27
CA LEU A 242 0.72 13.32 -16.55
C LEU A 242 0.30 11.99 -17.19
N PRO A 243 1.15 10.96 -17.15
CA PRO A 243 0.81 9.63 -17.64
C PRO A 243 -0.25 9.01 -16.72
N ILE A 244 -1.47 8.92 -17.24
CA ILE A 244 -2.60 8.19 -16.66
C ILE A 244 -2.88 6.99 -17.54
N PHE A 245 -3.41 5.93 -16.96
CA PHE A 245 -3.67 4.69 -17.67
C PHE A 245 -5.17 4.46 -17.76
N ARG A 246 -5.64 4.23 -18.98
CA ARG A 246 -7.02 3.85 -19.23
C ARG A 246 -7.12 2.34 -19.36
N LEU A 247 -8.03 1.74 -18.61
CA LEU A 247 -8.41 0.33 -18.74
C LEU A 247 -9.53 0.17 -19.76
N ARG A 248 -9.76 -1.07 -20.23
CA ARG A 248 -10.82 -1.40 -21.20
C ARG A 248 -12.24 -1.07 -20.73
N ASP A 249 -12.49 -0.99 -19.43
CA ASP A 249 -13.77 -0.56 -18.84
C ASP A 249 -13.89 0.97 -18.74
N GLU A 250 -13.01 1.72 -19.44
CA GLU A 250 -12.86 3.18 -19.41
C GLU A 250 -12.42 3.76 -18.06
N SER A 251 -12.15 2.91 -17.05
CA SER A 251 -11.60 3.35 -15.78
C SER A 251 -10.20 3.94 -15.98
N LYS A 252 -9.97 5.16 -15.48
CA LYS A 252 -8.66 5.81 -15.46
C LYS A 252 -7.96 5.57 -14.13
N VAL A 253 -6.71 5.13 -14.18
CA VAL A 253 -5.91 4.76 -13.01
C VAL A 253 -4.50 5.34 -13.11
N ALA A 254 -3.91 5.60 -11.95
CA ALA A 254 -2.53 5.96 -11.78
C ALA A 254 -1.76 4.80 -11.12
N PHE A 255 -0.59 4.47 -11.67
CA PHE A 255 0.32 3.50 -11.09
C PHE A 255 1.29 4.18 -10.11
N PHE A 256 1.68 3.47 -9.05
CA PHE A 256 2.67 3.90 -8.05
C PHE A 256 4.03 4.31 -8.62
N GLU A 257 4.35 3.85 -9.84
CA GLU A 257 5.67 3.96 -10.45
C GLU A 257 5.77 5.01 -11.57
N ASN A 258 4.65 5.51 -12.09
CA ASN A 258 4.63 6.25 -13.37
C ASN A 258 4.50 7.77 -13.25
N LEU A 259 4.36 8.35 -12.06
CA LEU A 259 4.16 9.80 -11.92
C LEU A 259 5.44 10.60 -11.76
N LYS A 260 6.54 10.14 -12.36
CA LYS A 260 7.65 11.05 -12.62
C LYS A 260 7.18 12.06 -13.65
N GLY A 261 7.09 13.31 -13.22
CA GLY A 261 7.13 14.45 -14.14
C GLY A 261 8.29 14.25 -15.09
N ILE A 262 8.08 14.61 -16.35
CA ILE A 262 9.13 14.64 -17.35
C ILE A 262 10.29 15.45 -16.74
N SER A 263 11.39 14.79 -16.38
CA SER A 263 12.69 15.44 -16.37
C SER A 263 12.96 15.82 -17.82
N ALA A 264 12.49 17.00 -18.20
CA ALA A 264 12.83 17.59 -19.47
C ALA A 264 14.23 18.17 -19.31
N ILE A 265 15.17 17.52 -20.00
CA ILE A 265 16.53 17.97 -20.32
C ILE A 265 17.55 17.80 -19.19
#